data_AF-A0A060DCL2-F1
#
_entry.id   AF-A0A060DCL2-F1
#
_cell.length_a   1.000
_cell.length_b   1.000
_cell.length_c   1.000
_cell.angle_alpha   90.00
_cell.angle_beta   90.00
_cell.angle_gamma   90.00
#
_symmetry.space_group_name_H-M   'P 1'
#
loop_
_entity.id
_entity.type
_entity.pdbx_description
1 polymer ?
#
loop_
_entity_poly.entity_id
_entity_poly.type
_entity_poly.pdbx_seq_one_letter_code
_entity_poly.pdbx_strand_id
1 'polypeptide(L)'
;MTKPERLVADKACSSGVICRALHRRGIQPAIPTKRNERPEPTFDRTAYRECNRVERRIGRLKQFRRTATRYKKRAANYLAMITVAAILLWL
;
A
#
# COMPACT_ATOMS: atom_id res chain seq x y z
N MET A 1 2.25 -7.26 18.87
CA MET A 1 2.34 -7.08 17.41
C MET A 1 3.62 -7.74 16.94
N THR A 2 3.51 -8.80 16.16
CA THR A 2 4.65 -9.50 15.55
C THR A 2 5.37 -8.57 14.57
N LYS A 3 6.70 -8.60 14.58
CA LYS A 3 7.52 -7.82 13.65
C LYS A 3 7.51 -8.50 12.27
N PRO A 4 7.07 -7.83 11.19
CA PRO A 4 7.15 -8.43 9.87
C PRO A 4 8.61 -8.51 9.42
N GLU A 5 8.97 -9.58 8.70
CA GLU A 5 10.31 -9.72 8.13
C GLU A 5 10.53 -8.77 6.96
N ARG A 6 9.46 -8.50 6.20
CA ARG A 6 9.47 -7.67 4.99
C ARG A 6 8.33 -6.65 5.03
N LEU A 7 8.60 -5.46 4.51
CA LEU A 7 7.59 -4.44 4.24
C LEU A 7 7.51 -4.22 2.73
N VAL A 8 6.34 -4.46 2.15
CA VAL A 8 6.07 -4.14 0.74
C VAL A 8 5.36 -2.79 0.67
N ALA A 9 5.86 -1.89 -0.17
CA ALA A 9 5.24 -0.59 -0.40
C ALA A 9 5.48 -0.09 -1.83
N ASP A 10 4.65 0.87 -2.24
CA ASP A 10 4.79 1.52 -3.55
C ASP A 10 6.08 2.33 -3.65
N LYS A 11 6.53 2.53 -4.89
CA LYS A 11 7.67 3.38 -5.27
C LYS A 11 7.65 4.77 -4.64
N ALA A 12 6.49 5.36 -4.42
CA ALA A 12 6.37 6.65 -3.73
C ALA A 12 7.00 6.64 -2.32
N CYS A 13 7.05 5.46 -1.68
CA CYS A 13 7.62 5.24 -0.35
C CYS A 13 9.12 4.96 -0.35
N SER A 14 9.83 5.06 -1.49
CA SER A 14 11.27 4.75 -1.61
C SER A 14 12.22 5.67 -0.84
N SER A 15 11.70 6.63 -0.05
CA SER A 15 12.53 7.60 0.64
C SER A 15 13.56 6.92 1.55
N GLY A 16 14.82 7.39 1.50
CA GLY A 16 15.90 6.83 2.31
C GLY A 16 15.63 6.90 3.82
N VAL A 17 14.81 7.84 4.29
CA VAL A 17 14.37 7.93 5.69
C VAL A 17 13.53 6.72 6.07
N ILE A 18 12.57 6.33 5.23
CA ILE A 18 11.71 5.16 5.45
C ILE A 18 12.54 3.88 5.41
N CYS A 19 13.38 3.69 4.39
CA CYS A 19 14.22 2.50 4.26
C CYS A 19 15.19 2.35 5.44
N ARG A 20 15.83 3.44 5.89
CA ARG A 20 16.69 3.42 7.09
C ARG A 20 15.92 3.06 8.35
N ALA A 21 14.71 3.59 8.53
CA ALA A 21 13.87 3.25 9.67
C ALA A 21 13.46 1.76 9.68
N LEU A 22 13.21 1.18 8.51
CA LEU A 22 12.90 -0.25 8.36
C LEU A 22 14.12 -1.12 8.67
N HIS A 23 15.29 -0.78 8.13
CA HIS A 23 16.54 -1.48 8.42
C HIS A 23 16.90 -1.42 9.91
N ARG A 24 16.71 -0.29 10.59
CA ARG A 24 16.91 -0.17 12.05
C ARG A 24 16.00 -1.09 12.86
N ARG A 25 14.81 -1.37 12.33
CA ARG A 25 13.86 -2.34 12.91
C ARG A 25 14.14 -3.77 12.43
N GLY A 26 15.14 -3.99 11.59
CA GLY A 26 15.44 -5.28 10.96
C GLY A 26 14.32 -5.79 10.05
N ILE A 27 13.62 -4.87 9.38
CA ILE A 27 12.57 -5.15 8.40
C ILE A 27 13.16 -4.85 7.02
N GLN A 28 13.06 -5.81 6.10
CA GLN A 28 13.58 -5.67 4.75
C GLN A 28 12.57 -4.93 3.85
N PRO A 29 12.92 -3.78 3.25
CA PRO A 29 12.02 -3.05 2.35
C PRO A 29 11.96 -3.72 0.97
N ALA A 30 10.79 -4.24 0.60
CA ALA A 30 10.47 -4.64 -0.77
C ALA A 30 9.83 -3.47 -1.52
N ILE A 31 10.57 -2.36 -1.65
CA ILE A 31 10.11 -1.10 -2.25
C ILE A 31 10.95 -0.84 -3.52
N PRO A 32 10.33 -0.64 -4.69
CA PRO A 32 11.06 -0.36 -5.90
C PRO A 32 11.69 1.03 -5.83
N THR A 33 12.90 1.18 -6.36
CA THR A 33 13.61 2.46 -6.36
C THR A 33 13.07 3.41 -7.43
N LYS A 34 13.21 4.71 -7.19
CA LYS A 34 12.88 5.73 -8.19
C LYS A 34 13.87 5.73 -9.35
N ARG A 35 13.44 6.24 -10.51
CA ARG A 35 14.29 6.28 -11.72
C ARG A 35 15.55 7.11 -11.49
N ASN A 36 15.48 8.10 -10.60
CA ASN A 36 16.57 8.98 -10.18
C ASN A 36 17.35 8.45 -8.96
N GLU A 37 17.02 7.26 -8.45
CA GLU A 37 17.69 6.65 -7.31
C GLU A 37 18.54 5.46 -7.78
N ARG A 38 19.63 5.17 -7.04
CA ARG A 38 20.42 3.96 -7.31
C ARG A 38 19.56 2.73 -7.02
N PRO A 39 19.57 1.69 -7.89
CA PRO A 39 18.84 0.46 -7.65
C PRO A 39 19.28 -0.20 -6.34
N GLU A 40 18.32 -0.69 -5.56
CA GLU A 40 18.61 -1.48 -4.36
C GLU A 40 18.99 -2.90 -4.81
N PRO A 41 20.21 -3.38 -4.53
CA PRO A 41 20.69 -4.67 -5.03
C PRO A 41 19.90 -5.85 -4.45
N THR A 42 19.27 -5.67 -3.29
CA THR A 42 18.48 -6.71 -2.59
C THR A 42 16.97 -6.57 -2.81
N PHE A 43 16.54 -5.84 -3.86
CA PHE A 43 15.12 -5.67 -4.15
C PHE A 43 14.43 -6.99 -4.50
N ASP A 44 13.49 -7.41 -3.65
CA ASP A 44 12.70 -8.60 -3.88
C ASP A 44 11.46 -8.31 -4.74
N ARG A 45 11.61 -8.59 -6.03
CA ARG A 45 10.54 -8.44 -7.02
C ARG A 45 9.37 -9.39 -6.77
N THR A 46 9.59 -10.55 -6.14
CA THR A 46 8.52 -11.52 -5.87
C THR A 46 7.61 -11.02 -4.75
N ALA A 47 8.19 -10.52 -3.65
CA ALA A 47 7.45 -9.87 -2.59
C ALA A 47 6.71 -8.62 -3.09
N TYR A 48 7.33 -7.82 -3.97
CA TYR A 48 6.67 -6.65 -4.56
C TYR A 48 5.41 -7.00 -5.37
N ARG A 49 5.33 -8.18 -6.00
CA ARG A 49 4.13 -8.59 -6.74
C ARG A 49 2.89 -8.72 -5.84
N GLU A 50 3.06 -8.86 -4.54
CA GLU A 50 1.94 -8.93 -3.61
C GLU A 50 1.17 -7.61 -3.49
N CYS A 51 1.83 -6.46 -3.73
CA CYS A 51 1.17 -5.14 -3.76
C CYS A 51 0.02 -5.08 -4.77
N ASN A 52 0.14 -5.79 -5.90
CA ASN A 52 -0.90 -5.85 -6.93
C ASN A 52 -2.22 -6.43 -6.39
N ARG A 53 -2.21 -7.30 -5.37
CA ARG A 53 -3.45 -7.79 -4.73
C ARG A 53 -4.19 -6.65 -4.02
N VAL A 54 -3.45 -5.82 -3.29
CA VAL A 54 -4.00 -4.66 -2.57
C VAL A 54 -4.46 -3.60 -3.56
N GLU A 55 -3.65 -3.28 -4.57
CA GLU A 55 -3.97 -2.29 -5.62
C GLU A 55 -5.23 -2.67 -6.39
N ARG A 56 -5.37 -3.93 -6.80
CA ARG A 56 -6.59 -4.42 -7.47
C ARG A 56 -7.81 -4.26 -6.58
N ARG A 57 -7.70 -4.53 -5.27
CA ARG A 57 -8.82 -4.37 -4.34
C ARG A 57 -9.20 -2.89 -4.17
N ILE A 58 -8.22 -1.99 -4.09
CA ILE A 58 -8.45 -0.54 -4.10
C ILE A 58 -9.08 -0.10 -5.42
N GLY A 59 -8.64 -0.65 -6.56
CA GLY A 59 -9.23 -0.41 -7.88
C GLY A 59 -10.71 -0.80 -7.93
N ARG A 60 -11.06 -1.98 -7.40
CA ARG A 60 -12.45 -2.42 -7.25
C ARG A 60 -13.25 -1.48 -6.34
N LEU A 61 -12.69 -1.04 -5.21
CA LEU A 61 -13.34 -0.06 -4.33
C LEU A 61 -13.61 1.28 -5.04
N LYS A 62 -12.75 1.66 -5.99
CA LYS A 62 -12.93 2.87 -6.80
C LYS A 62 -13.97 2.72 -7.92
N GLN A 63 -14.47 1.53 -8.23
CA GLN A 63 -15.62 1.37 -9.13
C GLN A 63 -16.89 2.03 -8.55
N PHE A 64 -16.99 2.07 -7.22
CA PHE A 64 -18.05 2.82 -6.54
C PHE A 64 -17.75 4.32 -6.62
N ARG A 65 -18.42 5.04 -7.53
CA ARG A 65 -18.24 6.49 -7.77
C ARG A 65 -18.19 7.31 -6.47
N ARG A 66 -19.09 7.02 -5.52
CA ARG A 66 -19.18 7.72 -4.23
C ARG A 66 -17.92 7.57 -3.37
N THR A 67 -17.25 6.42 -3.46
CA THR A 67 -16.00 6.11 -2.75
C THR A 67 -14.81 6.76 -3.46
N ALA A 68 -14.75 6.67 -4.80
CA ALA A 68 -13.68 7.25 -5.60
C ALA A 68 -13.61 8.77 -5.49
N THR A 69 -14.74 9.47 -5.60
CA THR A 69 -14.80 10.93 -5.55
C THR A 69 -14.83 11.48 -4.12
N ARG A 70 -14.86 10.61 -3.10
CA ARG A 70 -14.93 11.00 -1.68
C ARG A 70 -16.06 12.01 -1.39
N TYR A 71 -17.30 11.70 -1.78
CA TYR A 71 -18.43 12.62 -1.56
C TYR A 71 -18.75 12.91 -0.09
N LYS A 72 -18.34 12.03 0.83
CA LYS A 72 -18.61 12.19 2.26
C LYS A 72 -17.59 13.17 2.86
N LYS A 73 -18.06 14.34 3.30
CA LYS A 73 -17.24 15.36 3.99
C LYS A 73 -16.69 14.85 5.34
N ARG A 74 -17.51 14.15 6.13
CA ARG A 74 -17.11 13.61 7.43
C ARG A 74 -16.35 12.30 7.27
N ALA A 75 -15.20 12.19 7.92
CA ALA A 75 -14.34 11.01 7.86
C ALA A 75 -15.07 9.72 8.26
N ALA A 76 -15.87 9.76 9.33
CA ALA A 76 -16.69 8.63 9.77
C ALA A 76 -17.64 8.12 8.68
N ASN A 77 -18.31 9.04 7.97
CA ASN A 77 -19.23 8.68 6.89
C ASN A 77 -18.49 8.12 5.67
N TYR A 78 -17.29 8.64 5.38
CA TYR A 78 -16.45 8.11 4.30
C TYR A 78 -15.97 6.70 4.61
N LEU A 79 -15.52 6.45 5.85
CA LEU A 79 -15.12 5.14 6.32
C LEU A 79 -16.29 4.15 6.22
N ALA A 80 -17.48 4.52 6.69
CA ALA A 80 -18.66 3.68 6.57
C ALA A 80 -18.98 3.29 5.11
N MET A 81 -18.84 4.23 4.16
CA MET A 81 -19.01 3.94 2.73
C MET A 81 -17.95 2.96 2.19
N ILE A 82 -16.68 3.11 2.61
CA ILE A 82 -15.62 2.17 2.26
C ILE A 82 -15.95 0.78 2.83
N THR A 83 -16.38 0.70 4.09
CA THR A 83 -16.72 -0.57 4.75
C THR A 83 -17.86 -1.27 4.02
N VAL A 84 -18.94 -0.56 3.68
CA VAL A 84 -20.04 -1.13 2.90
C VAL A 84 -19.56 -1.63 1.54
N ALA A 85 -18.78 -0.82 0.80
CA ALA A 85 -18.21 -1.23 -0.48
C ALA A 85 -17.28 -2.46 -0.35
N ALA A 86 -16.51 -2.55 0.73
CA ALA A 86 -15.63 -3.67 0.99
C ALA A 86 -16.40 -4.96 1.32
N ILE A 87 -17.52 -4.85 2.04
CA ILE A 87 -18.44 -5.98 2.31
C ILE A 87 -19.07 -6.46 1.00
N LEU A 88 -19.55 -5.55 0.15
CA LEU A 88 -20.11 -5.89 -1.16
C LEU A 88 -19.10 -6.55 -2.12
N LEU A 89 -17.81 -6.23 -1.99
CA LEU A 89 -16.74 -6.88 -2.77
C LEU A 89 -16.28 -8.22 -2.18
N TRP A 90 -16.68 -8.51 -0.94
CA TRP A 90 -16.33 -9.75 -0.24
C TRP A 90 -17.37 -10.85 -0.48
N LEU A 91 -18.65 -10.48 -0.55
CA LEU A 91 -19.75 -11.33 -1.03
C LEU A 91 -19.55 -11.66 -2.51
#